data_AF-A0A5P8NEF9-F1
#
_entry.id   AF-A0A5P8NEF9-F1
#
_cell.length_a   1.000
_cell.length_b   1.000
_cell.length_c   1.000
_cell.angle_alpha   90.00
_cell.angle_beta   90.00
_cell.angle_gamma   90.00
#
_symmetry.space_group_name_H-M   'P 1'
#
loop_
_entity.id
_entity.type
_entity.pdbx_description
1 polymer ?
#
loop_
_entity_poly.entity_id
_entity_poly.type
_entity_poly.pdbx_seq_one_letter_code
_entity_poly.pdbx_strand_id
1 'polypeptide(L)'
;MKYNQKHSGFTFVELIIVMIILVILSLISFVSFQSYLKGVRDAARVSNIKNIETSLDVYMTTEAKYPQPSNPIAITYSGSEVWQQGTLGDSIISQLSEFNEIPVDPLTELEYVYSRLNTKNEYQVATAHERDNISGQLGTSVYAEGQQLATAYVGGNYNGIAAKVVASGVTYLLAIPSIINADTSEKDLVNIINNKTLVYNGYYNIPETYKGTKLKILGGFNYSPASSIILYSGSELSTSTGAIQSFMINIQNTYSGSLFQNVSAINDILEVAPTNVDKLYEIGYSIILGL
;
A
#
# COMPACT_ATOMS: atom_id res chain seq x y z
N MET A 1 -66.09 9.94 -49.66
CA MET A 1 -64.74 9.74 -50.23
C MET A 1 -63.78 9.51 -49.07
N LYS A 2 -63.18 8.32 -48.94
CA LYS A 2 -62.18 8.01 -47.91
C LYS A 2 -60.79 8.24 -48.50
N TYR A 3 -60.00 9.14 -47.91
CA TYR A 3 -58.59 9.35 -48.29
C TYR A 3 -57.77 8.16 -47.78
N ASN A 4 -57.18 7.38 -48.70
CA ASN A 4 -56.17 6.38 -48.35
C ASN A 4 -54.88 7.11 -47.94
N GLN A 5 -54.59 7.14 -46.64
CA GLN A 5 -53.29 7.60 -46.15
C GLN A 5 -52.23 6.56 -46.56
N LYS A 6 -51.24 6.97 -47.35
CA LYS A 6 -50.07 6.15 -47.64
C LYS A 6 -49.25 6.03 -46.35
N HIS A 7 -49.18 4.84 -45.76
CA HIS A 7 -48.21 4.55 -44.72
C HIS A 7 -46.81 4.52 -45.36
N SER A 8 -46.00 5.53 -45.09
CA SER A 8 -44.58 5.51 -45.46
C SER A 8 -43.85 4.53 -44.53
N GLY A 9 -43.38 3.41 -45.08
CA GLY A 9 -42.52 2.48 -44.37
C GLY A 9 -41.08 2.98 -44.30
N PHE A 10 -40.33 2.55 -43.28
CA PHE A 10 -38.89 2.79 -43.18
C PHE A 10 -38.15 2.25 -44.41
N THR A 11 -37.24 3.06 -44.94
CA THR A 11 -36.31 2.66 -46.00
C THR A 11 -35.14 1.86 -45.41
N PHE A 12 -34.52 1.01 -46.25
CA PHE A 12 -33.31 0.28 -45.85
C PHE A 12 -32.18 1.20 -45.37
N VAL A 13 -32.06 2.37 -46.00
CA VAL A 13 -31.03 3.35 -45.64
C VAL A 13 -31.25 3.88 -44.22
N GLU A 14 -32.48 4.22 -43.86
CA GLU A 14 -32.82 4.71 -42.52
C GLU A 14 -32.56 3.64 -41.45
N LEU A 15 -32.89 2.37 -41.72
CA LEU A 15 -32.61 1.28 -40.79
C LEU A 15 -31.10 1.05 -40.58
N ILE A 16 -30.31 1.11 -41.65
CA ILE A 16 -28.85 0.94 -41.59
C ILE A 16 -28.20 2.08 -40.82
N ILE A 17 -28.64 3.33 -41.01
CA ILE A 17 -28.12 4.49 -40.27
C ILE A 17 -28.34 4.31 -38.76
N VAL A 18 -29.53 3.85 -38.35
CA VAL A 18 -29.83 3.62 -36.92
C VAL A 18 -28.93 2.52 -36.34
N MET A 19 -28.72 1.42 -37.05
CA MET A 19 -27.82 0.35 -36.59
C MET A 19 -26.38 0.84 -36.46
N ILE A 20 -25.88 1.64 -37.39
CA ILE A 20 -24.53 2.22 -37.31
C ILE A 20 -24.40 3.12 -36.07
N ILE A 21 -25.39 3.97 -35.82
CA ILE A 21 -25.41 4.82 -34.61
C ILE A 21 -25.42 3.96 -33.34
N LEU A 22 -26.23 2.91 -33.28
CA LEU A 22 -26.29 2.00 -32.13
C LEU A 22 -24.96 1.28 -31.90
N VAL A 23 -24.29 0.82 -32.95
CA VAL A 23 -22.97 0.18 -32.84
C VAL A 23 -21.93 1.17 -32.29
N ILE A 24 -21.88 2.38 -32.84
CA ILE A 24 -20.96 3.42 -32.36
C ILE A 24 -21.22 3.75 -30.88
N LEU A 25 -22.48 3.95 -30.49
CA LEU A 25 -22.86 4.24 -29.10
C LEU A 25 -22.53 3.06 -28.16
N SER A 26 -22.77 1.83 -28.60
CA SER A 26 -22.48 0.62 -27.82
C SER A 26 -20.98 0.47 -27.54
N LEU A 27 -20.12 0.75 -28.52
CA LEU A 27 -18.67 0.67 -28.37
C LEU A 27 -18.15 1.70 -27.35
N ILE A 28 -18.62 2.96 -27.43
CA ILE A 28 -18.20 4.01 -26.47
C ILE A 28 -18.71 3.69 -25.06
N SER A 29 -19.95 3.20 -24.95
CA SER A 29 -20.54 2.77 -23.67
C SER A 29 -19.76 1.63 -23.03
N PHE A 30 -19.30 0.65 -23.82
CA PHE A 30 -18.53 -0.48 -23.31
C PHE A 30 -17.19 -0.08 -22.70
N VAL A 31 -16.44 0.83 -23.33
CA VAL A 31 -15.17 1.34 -22.78
C VAL A 31 -15.40 2.03 -21.43
N SER A 32 -16.42 2.88 -21.35
CA SER A 32 -16.79 3.59 -20.12
C SER A 32 -17.20 2.61 -19.00
N PHE A 33 -17.91 1.55 -19.36
CA PHE A 33 -18.33 0.51 -18.42
C PHE A 33 -17.15 -0.25 -17.81
N GLN A 34 -16.10 -0.56 -18.58
CA GLN A 34 -14.92 -1.23 -18.06
C GLN A 34 -14.18 -0.40 -17.01
N SER A 35 -14.01 0.91 -17.26
CA SER A 35 -13.45 1.85 -16.29
C SER A 35 -14.30 1.95 -15.02
N TYR A 36 -15.63 1.95 -15.17
CA TYR A 36 -16.55 1.95 -14.02
C TYR A 36 -16.38 0.70 -13.15
N LEU A 37 -16.27 -0.49 -13.77
CA LEU A 37 -16.08 -1.74 -13.03
C LEU A 37 -14.76 -1.77 -12.25
N LYS A 38 -13.67 -1.18 -12.77
CA LYS A 38 -12.42 -1.02 -12.04
C LYS A 38 -12.61 -0.20 -10.77
N GLY A 39 -13.30 0.94 -10.88
CA GLY A 39 -13.62 1.79 -9.72
C GLY A 39 -14.47 1.06 -8.68
N VAL A 40 -15.45 0.25 -9.10
CA VAL A 40 -16.25 -0.58 -8.18
C VAL A 40 -15.38 -1.63 -7.47
N ARG A 41 -14.46 -2.28 -8.19
CA ARG A 41 -13.52 -3.26 -7.61
C ARG A 41 -12.54 -2.62 -6.65
N ASP A 42 -11.98 -1.46 -6.98
CA ASP A 42 -11.12 -0.70 -6.06
C ASP A 42 -11.89 -0.25 -4.81
N ALA A 43 -13.14 0.21 -4.95
CA ALA A 43 -13.98 0.52 -3.81
C ALA A 43 -14.24 -0.71 -2.92
N ALA A 44 -14.47 -1.89 -3.53
CA ALA A 44 -14.59 -3.15 -2.79
C ALA A 44 -13.28 -3.53 -2.08
N ARG A 45 -12.11 -3.36 -2.69
CA ARG A 45 -10.80 -3.57 -2.06
C ARG A 45 -10.60 -2.69 -0.83
N VAL A 46 -10.88 -1.39 -0.96
CA VAL A 46 -10.79 -0.43 0.15
C VAL A 46 -11.76 -0.81 1.27
N SER A 47 -13.00 -1.19 0.93
CA SER A 47 -13.98 -1.65 1.91
C SER A 47 -13.52 -2.92 2.64
N ASN A 48 -12.97 -3.89 1.90
CA ASN A 48 -12.45 -5.12 2.48
C ASN A 48 -11.30 -4.84 3.45
N ILE A 49 -10.34 -4.00 3.05
CA ILE A 49 -9.24 -3.60 3.93
C ILE A 49 -9.77 -2.88 5.17
N LYS A 50 -10.78 -2.02 5.04
CA LYS A 50 -11.33 -1.33 6.21
C LYS A 50 -12.03 -2.29 7.19
N ASN A 51 -12.71 -3.30 6.67
CA ASN A 51 -13.27 -4.36 7.49
C ASN A 51 -12.16 -5.16 8.19
N ILE A 52 -11.09 -5.52 7.45
CA ILE A 52 -9.92 -6.21 8.01
C ILE A 52 -9.30 -5.40 9.14
N GLU A 53 -9.09 -4.10 8.94
CA GLU A 53 -8.57 -3.21 9.98
C GLU A 53 -9.44 -3.24 11.23
N THR A 54 -10.76 -3.15 11.06
CA THR A 54 -11.72 -3.18 12.18
C THR A 54 -11.62 -4.49 12.96
N SER A 55 -11.57 -5.63 12.28
CA SER A 55 -11.47 -6.92 12.93
C SER A 55 -10.10 -7.13 13.60
N LEU A 56 -9.03 -6.61 13.01
CA LEU A 56 -7.70 -6.61 13.62
C LEU A 56 -7.66 -5.74 14.87
N ASP A 57 -8.33 -4.58 14.87
CA ASP A 57 -8.44 -3.72 16.05
C ASP A 57 -9.20 -4.45 17.17
N VAL A 58 -10.30 -5.13 16.85
CA VAL A 58 -11.03 -5.98 17.82
C VAL A 58 -10.12 -7.08 18.36
N TYR A 59 -9.35 -7.75 17.51
CA TYR A 59 -8.38 -8.76 17.94
C TYR A 59 -7.31 -8.16 18.87
N MET A 60 -6.79 -6.96 18.56
CA MET A 60 -5.83 -6.25 19.42
C MET A 60 -6.43 -5.95 20.80
N THR A 61 -7.71 -5.58 20.89
CA THR A 61 -8.37 -5.34 22.20
C THR A 61 -8.49 -6.58 23.08
N THR A 62 -8.53 -7.78 22.47
CA THR A 62 -8.72 -9.05 23.18
C THR A 62 -7.40 -9.75 23.48
N GLU A 63 -6.45 -9.72 22.54
CA GLU A 63 -5.20 -10.48 22.58
C GLU A 63 -3.97 -9.60 22.89
N ALA A 64 -4.13 -8.27 22.94
CA ALA A 64 -3.08 -7.28 23.18
C ALA A 64 -1.88 -7.37 22.20
N LYS A 65 -2.10 -7.99 21.05
CA LYS A 65 -1.14 -8.15 19.94
C LYS A 65 -1.93 -8.41 18.66
N TYR A 66 -1.37 -8.07 17.51
CA TYR A 66 -1.92 -8.49 16.22
C TYR A 66 -1.56 -9.95 15.89
N PRO A 67 -2.40 -10.68 15.14
CA PRO A 67 -2.17 -12.08 14.81
C PRO A 67 -0.99 -12.26 13.84
N GLN A 68 -0.41 -13.45 13.80
CA GLN A 68 0.71 -13.74 12.89
C GLN A 68 0.19 -13.98 11.46
N PRO A 69 0.87 -13.49 10.40
CA PRO A 69 0.48 -13.79 9.02
C PRO A 69 0.33 -15.29 8.73
N SER A 70 -0.55 -15.64 7.79
CA SER A 70 -0.53 -16.96 7.15
C SER A 70 0.72 -17.06 6.28
N ASN A 71 1.38 -18.22 6.30
CA ASN A 71 2.64 -18.46 5.56
C ASN A 71 3.71 -17.37 5.81
N PRO A 72 4.08 -17.10 7.07
CA PRO A 72 4.90 -15.95 7.43
C PRO A 72 6.33 -16.11 6.92
N ILE A 73 6.85 -15.02 6.34
CA ILE A 73 8.23 -14.85 5.92
C ILE A 73 8.82 -13.72 6.77
N ALA A 74 9.86 -14.04 7.54
CA ALA A 74 10.56 -13.07 8.36
C ALA A 74 11.49 -12.21 7.50
N ILE A 75 11.31 -10.90 7.55
CA ILE A 75 12.26 -9.91 7.02
C ILE A 75 13.17 -9.48 8.16
N THR A 76 14.47 -9.46 7.90
CA THR A 76 15.49 -9.40 8.93
C THR A 76 16.45 -8.23 8.73
N TYR A 77 17.00 -7.74 9.83
CA TYR A 77 18.13 -6.80 9.86
C TYR A 77 19.17 -7.34 10.83
N SER A 78 20.42 -7.49 10.37
CA SER A 78 21.49 -8.12 11.15
C SER A 78 21.07 -9.48 11.76
N GLY A 79 20.37 -10.30 10.98
CA GLY A 79 19.89 -11.63 11.37
C GLY A 79 18.72 -11.66 12.36
N SER A 80 18.16 -10.50 12.74
CA SER A 80 17.01 -10.41 13.66
C SER A 80 15.76 -9.95 12.93
N GLU A 81 14.62 -10.54 13.26
CA GLU A 81 13.32 -10.24 12.63
C GLU A 81 12.90 -8.79 12.91
N VAL A 82 12.59 -8.04 11.86
CA VAL A 82 12.00 -6.70 11.92
C VAL A 82 10.49 -6.79 11.77
N TRP A 83 10.03 -7.55 10.77
CA TRP A 83 8.62 -7.87 10.57
C TRP A 83 8.44 -9.24 9.92
N GLN A 84 7.23 -9.76 9.98
CA GLN A 84 6.80 -10.93 9.23
C GLN A 84 5.80 -10.51 8.17
N GLN A 85 5.97 -11.01 6.95
CA GLN A 85 5.04 -10.81 5.84
C GLN A 85 4.44 -12.13 5.41
N GLY A 86 3.14 -12.14 5.10
CA GLY A 86 2.43 -13.28 4.54
C GLY A 86 1.10 -12.82 3.98
N THR A 87 0.06 -13.65 4.14
CA THR A 87 -1.28 -13.37 3.62
C THR A 87 -2.34 -13.41 4.72
N LEU A 88 -3.49 -12.79 4.46
CA LEU A 88 -4.72 -12.91 5.26
C LEU A 88 -5.50 -14.19 4.92
N GLY A 89 -4.82 -15.33 4.97
CA GLY A 89 -5.43 -16.64 4.74
C GLY A 89 -6.10 -17.25 5.98
N ASP A 90 -6.52 -18.51 5.84
CA ASP A 90 -7.33 -19.27 6.82
C ASP A 90 -6.82 -19.19 8.27
N SER A 91 -5.50 -19.23 8.46
CA SER A 91 -4.89 -19.30 9.80
C SER A 91 -5.11 -18.03 10.62
N ILE A 92 -5.32 -16.88 9.97
CA ILE A 92 -5.67 -15.62 10.63
C ILE A 92 -7.17 -15.44 10.67
N ILE A 93 -7.86 -15.68 9.56
CA ILE A 93 -9.29 -15.38 9.44
C ILE A 93 -10.11 -16.19 10.45
N SER A 94 -9.73 -17.44 10.73
CA SER A 94 -10.34 -18.25 11.80
C SER A 94 -10.19 -17.67 13.21
N GLN A 95 -9.25 -16.74 13.41
CA GLN A 95 -9.02 -16.03 14.68
C GLN A 95 -9.75 -14.67 14.70
N LEU A 96 -10.12 -14.12 13.54
CA LEU A 96 -10.84 -12.86 13.44
C LEU A 96 -12.35 -13.12 13.51
N SER A 97 -12.98 -12.62 14.56
CA SER A 97 -14.38 -12.93 14.93
C SER A 97 -15.47 -12.43 13.97
N GLU A 98 -15.11 -11.62 12.96
CA GLU A 98 -16.07 -10.88 12.13
C GLU A 98 -16.23 -11.40 10.70
N PHE A 99 -15.41 -12.37 10.29
CA PHE A 99 -15.43 -12.86 8.91
C PHE A 99 -16.13 -14.22 8.79
N ASN A 100 -17.21 -14.26 8.01
CA ASN A 100 -17.86 -15.51 7.59
C ASN A 100 -17.11 -16.17 6.42
N GLU A 101 -16.43 -15.37 5.60
CA GLU A 101 -15.63 -15.79 4.45
C GLU A 101 -14.37 -14.92 4.37
N ILE A 102 -13.29 -15.46 3.82
CA ILE A 102 -12.03 -14.74 3.64
C ILE A 102 -12.24 -13.63 2.61
N PRO A 103 -11.99 -12.35 2.94
CA PRO A 103 -12.03 -11.29 1.95
C PRO A 103 -10.86 -11.46 0.97
N VAL A 104 -11.17 -11.57 -0.32
CA VAL A 104 -10.19 -11.71 -1.41
C VAL A 104 -10.30 -10.59 -2.43
N ASP A 105 -9.26 -10.40 -3.24
CA ASP A 105 -9.25 -9.44 -4.33
C ASP A 105 -10.36 -9.75 -5.36
N PRO A 106 -11.26 -8.81 -5.68
CA PRO A 106 -12.42 -9.06 -6.54
C PRO A 106 -12.08 -9.28 -8.03
N LEU A 107 -10.83 -9.05 -8.45
CA LEU A 107 -10.37 -9.35 -9.80
C LEU A 107 -9.57 -10.65 -9.85
N THR A 108 -8.64 -10.82 -8.91
CA THR A 108 -7.66 -11.92 -8.97
C THR A 108 -7.98 -13.07 -8.04
N GLU A 109 -8.96 -12.92 -7.15
CA GLU A 109 -9.36 -13.90 -6.11
C GLU A 109 -8.20 -14.27 -5.17
N LEU A 110 -7.19 -13.41 -5.09
CA LEU A 110 -6.02 -13.60 -4.23
C LEU A 110 -6.29 -13.05 -2.84
N GLU A 111 -5.69 -13.68 -1.84
CA GLU A 111 -5.65 -13.16 -0.47
C GLU A 111 -4.87 -11.84 -0.41
N TYR A 112 -5.30 -10.93 0.47
CA TYR A 112 -4.57 -9.71 0.74
C TYR A 112 -3.25 -10.00 1.44
N VAL A 113 -2.21 -9.22 1.11
CA VAL A 113 -0.90 -9.35 1.75
C VAL A 113 -0.93 -8.62 3.08
N TYR A 114 -0.37 -9.25 4.10
CA TYR A 114 -0.38 -8.77 5.46
C TYR A 114 1.01 -8.88 6.08
N SER A 115 1.45 -7.78 6.69
CA SER A 115 2.70 -7.73 7.44
C SER A 115 2.46 -7.24 8.85
N ARG A 116 3.21 -7.80 9.81
CA ARG A 116 3.19 -7.40 11.22
C ARG A 116 4.61 -7.20 11.73
N LEU A 117 4.87 -6.10 12.45
CA LEU A 117 6.16 -5.89 13.12
C LEU A 117 6.44 -6.96 14.20
N ASN A 118 7.73 -7.12 14.52
CA ASN A 118 8.21 -7.96 15.62
C ASN A 118 7.69 -7.52 17.01
N THR A 119 7.33 -6.25 17.18
CA THR A 119 6.66 -5.65 18.35
C THR A 119 5.24 -6.17 18.51
N LYS A 120 4.63 -6.66 17.43
CA LYS A 120 3.26 -7.16 17.33
C LYS A 120 2.17 -6.10 17.55
N ASN A 121 2.54 -4.82 17.61
CA ASN A 121 1.63 -3.69 17.83
C ASN A 121 1.33 -2.90 16.56
N GLU A 122 2.00 -3.23 15.45
CA GLU A 122 1.80 -2.56 14.18
C GLU A 122 1.73 -3.55 13.04
N TYR A 123 0.90 -3.22 12.06
CA TYR A 123 0.70 -4.01 10.85
C TYR A 123 0.43 -3.13 9.63
N GLN A 124 0.54 -3.75 8.46
CA GLN A 124 0.05 -3.23 7.19
C GLN A 124 -0.67 -4.31 6.40
N VAL A 125 -1.66 -3.88 5.63
CA VAL A 125 -2.36 -4.71 4.64
C VAL A 125 -2.18 -4.08 3.26
N ALA A 126 -1.87 -4.88 2.25
CA ALA A 126 -1.63 -4.39 0.90
C ALA A 126 -2.42 -5.15 -0.18
N THR A 127 -2.85 -4.39 -1.18
CA THR A 127 -3.54 -4.86 -2.40
C THR A 127 -3.06 -4.07 -3.63
N ALA A 128 -3.43 -4.52 -4.82
CA ALA A 128 -3.19 -3.80 -6.07
C ALA A 128 -4.46 -3.09 -6.55
N HIS A 129 -4.43 -1.75 -6.62
CA HIS A 129 -5.50 -0.92 -7.21
C HIS A 129 -5.41 -0.85 -8.72
N GLU A 130 -6.57 -0.91 -9.34
CA GLU A 130 -6.82 -0.91 -10.77
C GLU A 130 -6.94 0.50 -11.32
N ARG A 131 -5.85 1.27 -11.36
CA ARG A 131 -5.91 2.64 -11.88
C ARG A 131 -6.07 2.68 -13.40
N ASP A 132 -6.99 3.53 -13.85
CA ASP A 132 -6.96 4.06 -15.21
C ASP A 132 -6.00 5.26 -15.27
N ASN A 133 -5.26 5.40 -16.38
CA ASN A 133 -4.48 6.60 -16.69
C ASN A 133 -5.43 7.80 -16.84
N ILE A 134 -5.75 8.47 -15.73
CA ILE A 134 -6.56 9.68 -15.73
C ILE A 134 -5.92 10.70 -14.78
N SER A 135 -4.74 11.18 -15.17
CA SER A 135 -4.33 12.58 -14.98
C SER A 135 -2.99 12.88 -15.66
N GLY A 136 -2.99 13.72 -16.70
CA GLY A 136 -1.87 14.60 -16.98
C GLY A 136 -0.81 14.22 -18.03
N GLN A 137 -0.82 13.04 -18.63
CA GLN A 137 0.01 12.78 -19.81
C GLN A 137 -0.80 12.08 -20.89
N LEU A 138 -1.09 12.81 -21.97
CA LEU A 138 -1.36 12.27 -23.31
C LEU A 138 -0.06 11.66 -23.86
N GLY A 139 0.52 10.71 -23.13
CA GLY A 139 1.58 9.84 -23.60
C GLY A 139 0.92 8.62 -24.20
N THR A 140 1.02 8.46 -25.51
CA THR A 140 0.63 7.25 -26.22
C THR A 140 1.59 6.12 -25.85
N SER A 141 1.44 5.55 -24.66
CA SER A 141 2.04 4.26 -24.37
C SER A 141 1.11 3.19 -24.92
N VAL A 142 1.41 2.74 -26.14
CA VAL A 142 0.75 1.59 -26.76
C VAL A 142 1.19 0.36 -25.98
N TYR A 143 0.39 -0.04 -24.98
CA TYR A 143 0.60 -1.31 -24.29
C TYR A 143 0.09 -2.44 -25.19
N ALA A 144 0.76 -3.60 -25.10
CA ALA A 144 0.21 -4.82 -25.68
C ALA A 144 -1.21 -5.03 -25.11
N GLU A 145 -2.14 -5.42 -25.98
CA GLU A 145 -3.55 -5.65 -25.67
C GLU A 145 -3.71 -6.48 -24.38
N GLY A 146 -4.50 -5.97 -23.42
CA GLY A 146 -4.88 -6.73 -22.21
C GLY A 146 -4.07 -6.47 -20.92
N GLN A 147 -3.17 -5.49 -20.88
CA GLN A 147 -2.38 -5.17 -19.68
C GLN A 147 -2.89 -3.93 -18.94
N GLN A 148 -3.08 -4.07 -17.64
CA GLN A 148 -3.67 -3.04 -16.79
C GLN A 148 -2.67 -2.54 -15.76
N LEU A 149 -2.48 -1.22 -15.69
CA LEU A 149 -1.61 -0.61 -14.69
C LEU A 149 -2.22 -0.79 -13.31
N ALA A 150 -1.37 -1.13 -12.35
CA ALA A 150 -1.75 -1.19 -10.96
C ALA A 150 -0.83 -0.36 -10.07
N THR A 151 -1.41 0.20 -9.03
CA THR A 151 -0.66 0.83 -7.94
C THR A 151 -0.97 0.12 -6.64
N ALA A 152 -0.04 0.05 -5.71
CA ALA A 152 -0.32 -0.46 -4.39
C ALA A 152 -1.30 0.43 -3.66
N TYR A 153 -2.21 -0.22 -2.95
CA TYR A 153 -2.94 0.38 -1.86
C TYR A 153 -2.50 -0.30 -0.57
N VAL A 154 -2.03 0.49 0.39
CA VAL A 154 -1.52 0.00 1.68
C VAL A 154 -2.29 0.69 2.80
N GLY A 155 -2.91 -0.11 3.67
CA GLY A 155 -3.60 0.31 4.90
C GLY A 155 -2.96 -0.29 6.14
N GLY A 156 -3.59 -0.10 7.30
CA GLY A 156 -3.10 -0.52 8.62
C GLY A 156 -2.59 0.62 9.49
N ASN A 157 -2.10 0.27 10.69
CA ASN A 157 -1.76 1.23 11.75
C ASN A 157 -0.27 1.56 11.85
N TYR A 158 0.60 0.97 11.02
CA TYR A 158 2.02 1.30 11.00
C TYR A 158 2.27 2.77 10.61
N ASN A 159 3.11 3.46 11.39
CA ASN A 159 3.33 4.90 11.27
C ASN A 159 4.13 5.34 10.03
N GLY A 160 4.78 4.40 9.31
CA GLY A 160 5.58 4.71 8.13
C GLY A 160 6.87 5.50 8.40
N ILE A 161 7.32 5.56 9.66
CA ILE A 161 8.52 6.32 10.06
C ILE A 161 9.63 5.36 10.49
N ALA A 162 9.37 4.50 11.46
CA ALA A 162 10.44 3.70 12.05
C ALA A 162 9.96 2.33 12.52
N ALA A 163 10.81 1.33 12.33
CA ALA A 163 10.63 -0.01 12.90
C ALA A 163 11.75 -0.30 13.93
N LYS A 164 11.37 -0.90 15.05
CA LYS A 164 12.30 -1.31 16.12
C LYS A 164 12.80 -2.73 15.88
N VAL A 165 14.08 -2.99 16.08
CA VAL A 165 14.65 -4.36 16.10
C VAL A 165 15.77 -4.45 17.11
N VAL A 166 15.83 -5.58 17.83
CA VAL A 166 16.96 -5.88 18.73
C VAL A 166 17.79 -6.97 18.07
N ALA A 167 19.02 -6.64 17.68
CA ALA A 167 19.96 -7.57 17.07
C ALA A 167 21.24 -7.66 17.89
N SER A 168 21.59 -8.87 18.33
CA SER A 168 22.80 -9.13 19.13
C SER A 168 22.93 -8.25 20.38
N GLY A 169 21.81 -7.94 21.05
CA GLY A 169 21.79 -7.08 22.24
C GLY A 169 21.85 -5.57 21.97
N VAL A 170 21.81 -5.14 20.70
CA VAL A 170 21.70 -3.74 20.30
C VAL A 170 20.30 -3.47 19.78
N THR A 171 19.65 -2.45 20.34
CA THR A 171 18.37 -1.93 19.87
C THR A 171 18.61 -0.93 18.74
N TYR A 172 17.99 -1.18 17.59
CA TYR A 172 17.99 -0.30 16.43
C TYR A 172 16.59 0.27 16.19
N LEU A 173 16.53 1.55 15.84
CA LEU A 173 15.37 2.13 15.14
C LEU A 173 15.75 2.35 13.69
N LEU A 174 14.98 1.76 12.78
CA LEU A 174 15.27 1.74 11.35
C LEU A 174 14.24 2.57 10.61
N ALA A 175 14.68 3.49 9.77
CA ALA A 175 13.85 4.30 8.89
C ALA A 175 13.23 3.42 7.80
N ILE A 176 11.95 3.08 7.96
CA ILE A 176 11.26 2.14 7.08
C ILE A 176 9.87 2.71 6.78
N PRO A 177 9.62 3.16 5.54
CA PRO A 177 8.35 3.80 5.19
C PRO A 177 7.19 2.83 4.98
N SER A 178 7.49 1.55 4.76
CA SER A 178 6.50 0.50 4.60
C SER A 178 7.12 -0.84 4.99
N ILE A 179 6.31 -1.69 5.62
CA ILE A 179 6.66 -3.04 6.04
C ILE A 179 6.08 -4.08 5.07
N ILE A 180 5.83 -3.70 3.82
CA ILE A 180 5.43 -4.60 2.74
C ILE A 180 6.55 -4.61 1.68
N ASN A 181 6.97 -5.80 1.28
CA ASN A 181 7.99 -6.05 0.29
C ASN A 181 7.37 -6.76 -0.95
N ALA A 182 7.75 -6.30 -2.14
CA ALA A 182 7.27 -6.82 -3.42
C ALA A 182 7.96 -8.11 -3.87
N ASP A 183 9.11 -8.46 -3.27
CA ASP A 183 9.89 -9.66 -3.59
C ASP A 183 10.26 -10.40 -2.31
N THR A 184 9.50 -11.45 -1.99
CA THR A 184 9.68 -12.20 -0.73
C THR A 184 10.82 -13.20 -0.76
N SER A 185 11.51 -13.35 -1.90
CA SER A 185 12.71 -14.18 -2.00
C SER A 185 13.91 -13.55 -1.29
N GLU A 186 13.98 -12.22 -1.27
CA GLU A 186 14.95 -11.45 -0.48
C GLU A 186 14.38 -11.14 0.90
N LYS A 187 15.18 -11.41 1.94
CA LYS A 187 14.79 -11.33 3.35
C LYS A 187 15.67 -10.37 4.15
N ASP A 188 16.82 -9.98 3.64
CA ASP A 188 17.66 -8.98 4.27
C ASP A 188 17.15 -7.57 3.93
N LEU A 189 16.87 -6.79 4.96
CA LEU A 189 16.29 -5.46 4.84
C LEU A 189 17.19 -4.50 4.04
N VAL A 190 18.51 -4.59 4.18
CA VAL A 190 19.44 -3.72 3.46
C VAL A 190 19.36 -4.02 1.97
N ASN A 191 19.31 -5.30 1.60
CA ASN A 191 19.12 -5.71 0.21
C ASN A 191 17.76 -5.29 -0.34
N ILE A 192 16.67 -5.43 0.42
CA ILE A 192 15.32 -4.97 0.03
C ILE A 192 15.31 -3.48 -0.31
N ILE A 193 15.95 -2.66 0.52
CA ILE A 193 16.04 -1.21 0.31
C ILE A 193 16.90 -0.91 -0.93
N ASN A 194 18.05 -1.57 -1.07
CA ASN A 194 18.93 -1.41 -2.25
C ASN A 194 18.24 -1.84 -3.56
N ASN A 195 17.45 -2.90 -3.51
CA ASN A 195 16.67 -3.43 -4.63
C ASN A 195 15.40 -2.64 -4.91
N LYS A 196 15.03 -1.70 -4.02
CA LYS A 196 13.86 -0.80 -4.15
C LYS A 196 12.55 -1.58 -4.29
N THR A 197 12.41 -2.66 -3.54
CA THR A 197 11.26 -3.57 -3.62
C THR A 197 10.19 -3.27 -2.58
N LEU A 198 10.36 -2.25 -1.72
CA LEU A 198 9.31 -1.84 -0.80
C LEU A 198 8.03 -1.44 -1.56
N VAL A 199 6.89 -1.88 -1.06
CA VAL A 199 5.56 -1.56 -1.57
C VAL A 199 5.03 -0.38 -0.79
N TYR A 200 4.77 0.74 -1.45
CA TYR A 200 4.29 1.96 -0.79
C TYR A 200 3.01 2.47 -1.44
N ASN A 201 2.10 2.98 -0.62
CA ASN A 201 0.76 3.40 -1.05
C ASN A 201 0.82 4.39 -2.23
N GLY A 202 0.08 4.11 -3.30
CA GLY A 202 0.01 4.92 -4.51
C GLY A 202 1.13 4.71 -5.52
N TYR A 203 2.14 3.89 -5.22
CA TYR A 203 3.25 3.58 -6.15
C TYR A 203 3.04 2.25 -6.86
N TYR A 204 3.81 2.01 -7.92
CA TYR A 204 3.63 0.85 -8.80
C TYR A 204 4.19 -0.47 -8.24
N ASN A 205 5.05 -0.44 -7.21
CA ASN A 205 5.47 -1.68 -6.53
C ASN A 205 4.26 -2.28 -5.84
N ILE A 206 3.81 -3.44 -6.29
CA ILE A 206 2.73 -4.22 -5.69
C ILE A 206 3.28 -5.54 -5.12
N PRO A 207 2.58 -6.20 -4.18
CA PRO A 207 3.07 -7.44 -3.59
C PRO A 207 3.30 -8.56 -4.61
N GLU A 208 4.26 -9.44 -4.33
CA GLU A 208 4.67 -10.54 -5.24
C GLU A 208 3.52 -11.47 -5.60
N THR A 209 2.53 -11.62 -4.74
CA THR A 209 1.34 -12.46 -4.96
C THR A 209 0.61 -12.11 -6.25
N TYR A 210 0.69 -10.86 -6.71
CA TYR A 210 0.08 -10.40 -7.96
C TYR A 210 0.93 -10.67 -9.21
N LYS A 211 2.14 -11.24 -9.06
CA LYS A 211 3.00 -11.62 -10.18
C LYS A 211 2.32 -12.68 -11.05
N GLY A 212 2.28 -12.45 -12.36
CA GLY A 212 1.61 -13.34 -13.31
C GLY A 212 0.10 -13.08 -13.48
N THR A 213 -0.48 -12.14 -12.72
CA THR A 213 -1.83 -11.65 -12.99
C THR A 213 -1.86 -10.70 -14.20
N LYS A 214 -3.04 -10.19 -14.57
CA LYS A 214 -3.21 -9.19 -15.64
C LYS A 214 -2.67 -7.80 -15.26
N LEU A 215 -2.28 -7.62 -14.00
CA LEU A 215 -1.78 -6.36 -13.46
C LEU A 215 -0.30 -6.20 -13.79
N LYS A 216 0.08 -4.98 -14.20
CA LYS A 216 1.45 -4.63 -14.54
C LYS A 216 1.98 -3.49 -13.68
N ILE A 217 3.28 -3.61 -13.41
CA ILE A 217 4.12 -2.65 -12.71
C ILE A 217 4.81 -1.77 -13.76
N LEU A 218 4.73 -0.45 -13.63
CA LEU A 218 5.30 0.52 -14.58
C LEU A 218 6.13 1.58 -13.86
N GLY A 219 7.04 1.11 -13.01
CA GLY A 219 7.84 1.90 -12.11
C GLY A 219 7.86 1.27 -10.73
N GLY A 220 8.36 1.99 -9.74
CA GLY A 220 8.41 1.47 -8.39
C GLY A 220 8.54 2.56 -7.36
N PHE A 221 8.42 2.17 -6.10
CA PHE A 221 8.71 3.04 -4.99
C PHE A 221 10.22 2.97 -4.72
N ASN A 222 10.94 4.04 -5.10
CA ASN A 222 12.38 4.14 -4.94
C ASN A 222 12.71 4.79 -3.59
N TYR A 223 12.75 4.00 -2.53
CA TYR A 223 13.28 4.45 -1.25
C TYR A 223 14.81 4.47 -1.29
N SER A 224 15.39 5.65 -1.22
CA SER A 224 16.84 5.85 -1.13
C SER A 224 17.12 6.85 -0.01
N PRO A 225 17.34 6.40 1.23
CA PRO A 225 17.63 7.29 2.35
C PRO A 225 18.89 8.12 2.07
N ALA A 226 18.88 9.40 2.42
CA ALA A 226 19.98 10.30 2.08
C ALA A 226 21.26 10.07 2.93
N SER A 227 21.12 9.51 4.14
CA SER A 227 22.22 9.26 5.07
C SER A 227 22.36 7.78 5.42
N SER A 228 21.42 7.25 6.22
CA SER A 228 21.42 5.87 6.72
C SER A 228 19.99 5.46 7.05
N ILE A 229 19.70 4.16 6.98
CA ILE A 229 18.44 3.63 7.52
C ILE A 229 18.45 3.60 9.04
N ILE A 230 19.60 3.73 9.70
CA ILE A 230 19.69 3.65 11.17
C ILE A 230 19.40 5.03 11.76
N LEU A 231 18.28 5.15 12.45
CA LEU A 231 17.86 6.37 13.17
C LEU A 231 18.41 6.39 14.59
N TYR A 232 18.50 5.23 15.22
CA TYR A 232 19.02 5.04 16.57
C TYR A 232 19.72 3.68 16.67
N SER A 233 20.77 3.61 17.48
CA SER A 233 21.39 2.34 17.91
C SER A 233 21.94 2.49 19.34
N GLY A 234 21.64 1.53 20.21
CA GLY A 234 22.11 1.54 21.60
C GLY A 234 21.72 0.28 22.35
N SER A 235 22.11 0.15 23.61
CA SER A 235 21.71 -1.00 24.45
C SER A 235 20.20 -1.00 24.73
N GLU A 236 19.62 0.17 24.97
CA GLU A 236 18.19 0.38 25.26
C GLU A 236 17.73 1.69 24.63
N LEU A 237 16.43 1.85 24.37
CA LEU A 237 15.89 3.13 23.91
C LEU A 237 16.01 4.20 25.00
N SER A 238 16.84 5.20 24.74
CA SER A 238 17.02 6.32 25.67
C SER A 238 15.96 7.40 25.46
N THR A 239 15.30 7.80 26.55
CA THR A 239 14.38 8.96 26.57
C THR A 239 15.06 10.26 27.00
N SER A 240 16.40 10.29 27.03
CA SER A 240 17.13 11.52 27.36
C SER A 240 16.99 12.56 26.24
N THR A 241 16.96 13.84 26.59
CA THR A 241 16.80 14.93 25.62
C THR A 241 17.83 14.88 24.49
N GLY A 242 19.11 14.61 24.80
CA GLY A 242 20.16 14.52 23.78
C GLY A 242 20.01 13.32 22.84
N ALA A 243 19.56 12.17 23.36
CA ALA A 243 19.32 10.99 22.54
C ALA A 243 18.11 11.19 21.60
N ILE A 244 17.02 11.74 22.12
CA ILE A 244 15.83 12.06 21.33
C ILE A 244 16.15 13.10 20.27
N GLN A 245 16.87 14.18 20.62
CA GLN A 245 17.29 15.18 19.65
C GLN A 245 18.12 14.54 18.52
N SER A 246 19.07 13.67 18.86
CA SER A 246 19.90 12.97 17.88
C SER A 246 19.08 12.05 16.97
N PHE A 247 18.14 11.29 17.55
CA PHE A 247 17.20 10.45 16.83
C PHE A 247 16.36 11.28 15.83
N MET A 248 15.81 12.41 16.27
CA MET A 248 14.99 13.27 15.42
C MET A 248 15.80 13.93 14.30
N ILE A 249 17.03 14.38 14.57
CA ILE A 249 17.94 14.88 13.54
C ILE A 249 18.26 13.77 12.54
N ASN A 250 18.45 12.52 12.99
CA ASN A 250 18.65 11.40 12.08
C ASN A 250 17.41 11.13 11.21
N ILE A 251 16.19 11.24 11.74
CA ILE A 251 14.96 11.19 10.92
C ILE A 251 15.01 12.28 9.85
N GLN A 252 15.28 13.53 10.26
CA GLN A 252 15.33 14.66 9.33
C GLN A 252 16.35 14.44 8.22
N ASN A 253 17.57 14.02 8.58
CA ASN A 253 18.63 13.73 7.61
C ASN A 253 18.28 12.57 6.68
N THR A 254 17.60 11.54 7.19
CA THR A 254 17.26 10.33 6.42
C THR A 254 16.16 10.60 5.39
N TYR A 255 15.14 11.36 5.78
CA TYR A 255 13.97 11.65 4.96
C TYR A 255 14.05 12.98 4.19
N SER A 256 15.06 13.83 4.44
CA SER A 256 15.25 15.06 3.67
C SER A 256 15.53 14.77 2.19
N GLY A 257 14.99 15.61 1.30
CA GLY A 257 15.14 15.48 -0.15
C GLY A 257 14.47 14.24 -0.76
N SER A 258 13.66 13.52 0.02
CA SER A 258 12.97 12.31 -0.44
C SER A 258 11.51 12.60 -0.86
N LEU A 259 10.84 11.57 -1.39
CA LEU A 259 9.42 11.60 -1.74
C LEU A 259 8.48 11.79 -0.52
N PHE A 260 9.03 11.80 0.70
CA PHE A 260 8.30 11.88 1.96
C PHE A 260 8.00 13.30 2.45
N GLN A 261 8.48 14.33 1.76
CA GLN A 261 8.14 15.73 2.08
C GLN A 261 6.64 16.03 2.00
N ASN A 262 5.86 15.20 1.28
CA ASN A 262 4.41 15.37 1.17
C ASN A 262 3.61 14.42 2.07
N VAL A 263 4.28 13.64 2.92
CA VAL A 263 3.63 12.73 3.87
C VAL A 263 3.49 13.44 5.20
N SER A 264 2.25 13.77 5.62
CA SER A 264 1.98 14.63 6.78
C SER A 264 2.84 14.33 8.00
N ALA A 265 2.89 13.07 8.44
CA ALA A 265 3.62 12.67 9.64
C ALA A 265 5.14 12.93 9.55
N ILE A 266 5.74 12.78 8.37
CA ILE A 266 7.16 13.03 8.15
C ILE A 266 7.40 14.52 7.89
N ASN A 267 6.52 15.18 7.12
CA ASN A 267 6.63 16.60 6.83
C ASN A 267 6.62 17.44 8.12
N ASP A 268 5.73 17.12 9.06
CA ASP A 268 5.65 17.81 10.36
C ASP A 268 6.98 17.72 11.14
N ILE A 269 7.73 16.63 10.97
CA ILE A 269 9.06 16.45 11.56
C ILE A 269 10.11 17.25 10.78
N LEU A 270 10.05 17.24 9.44
CA LEU A 270 11.00 17.94 8.57
C LEU A 270 10.91 19.47 8.70
N GLU A 271 9.75 20.02 9.02
CA GLU A 271 9.54 21.47 9.21
C GLU A 271 10.10 22.00 10.54
N VAL A 272 10.40 21.14 11.51
CA VAL A 272 10.99 21.58 12.79
C VAL A 272 12.46 21.96 12.59
N ALA A 273 12.82 23.19 12.93
CA ALA A 273 14.22 23.62 12.90
C ALA A 273 15.09 22.70 13.78
N PRO A 274 16.26 22.19 13.30
CA PRO A 274 17.15 21.32 14.09
C PRO A 274 17.63 21.92 15.42
N THR A 275 17.57 23.25 15.55
CA THR A 275 17.91 24.01 16.76
C THR A 275 16.77 24.09 17.78
N ASN A 276 15.53 23.73 17.41
CA ASN A 276 14.38 23.75 18.30
C ASN A 276 14.29 22.44 19.10
N VAL A 277 15.13 22.34 20.13
CA VAL A 277 15.30 21.12 20.94
C VAL A 277 13.99 20.69 21.61
N ASP A 278 13.21 21.64 22.15
CA ASP A 278 11.99 21.34 22.89
C ASP A 278 10.93 20.69 21.99
N LYS A 279 10.71 21.24 20.79
CA LYS A 279 9.74 20.70 19.83
C LYS A 279 10.18 19.34 19.29
N LEU A 280 11.48 19.17 19.01
CA LEU A 280 12.01 17.86 18.61
C LEU A 280 11.86 16.83 19.73
N TYR A 281 12.08 17.23 20.98
CA TYR A 281 11.91 16.36 22.13
C TYR A 281 10.45 15.90 22.28
N GLU A 282 9.49 16.82 22.22
CA GLU A 282 8.06 16.52 22.33
C GLU A 282 7.61 15.47 21.30
N ILE A 283 7.94 15.70 20.03
CA ILE A 283 7.57 14.79 18.94
C ILE A 283 8.31 13.45 19.08
N GLY A 284 9.62 13.49 19.28
CA GLY A 284 10.45 12.28 19.34
C GLY A 284 10.15 11.40 20.55
N TYR A 285 9.80 12.00 21.69
CA TYR A 285 9.38 11.26 22.87
C TYR A 285 8.09 10.48 22.62
N SER A 286 7.11 11.10 21.96
CA SER A 286 5.86 10.44 21.56
C SER A 286 6.11 9.25 20.63
N ILE A 287 6.99 9.42 19.63
CA ILE A 287 7.38 8.34 18.71
C ILE A 287 8.04 7.19 19.47
N ILE A 288 9.00 7.46 20.35
CA ILE A 288 9.69 6.41 21.11
C ILE A 288 8.74 5.64 22.03
N LEU A 289 7.76 6.32 22.66
CA LEU A 289 6.76 5.65 23.48
C LEU A 289 5.82 4.75 22.68
N GLY A 290 5.62 5.06 21.40
CA GLY A 290 4.80 4.26 20.50
C GLY A 290 5.49 3.00 19.94
N LEU A 291 6.82 2.89 20.06
CA LEU A 291 7.65 1.86 19.42
C LEU A 291 7.93 0.63 20.26
#